data_AF-A0A1W9W854-F1
#
_entry.id   AF-A0A1W9W854-F1
#
_cell.length_a   1.000
_cell.length_b   1.000
_cell.length_c   1.000
_cell.angle_alpha   90.00
_cell.angle_beta   90.00
_cell.angle_gamma   90.00
#
_symmetry.space_group_name_H-M   'P 1'
#
loop_
_entity.id
_entity.type
_entity.pdbx_description
1 polymer ?
#
loop_
_entity_poly.entity_id
_entity_poly.type
_entity_poly.pdbx_seq_one_letter_code
_entity_poly.pdbx_strand_id
1 'polypeptide(L)'
;MGLISGSGSFTRYRVKGKPAENFLEGLDDKIARSAFRNLTEDSTQERSAGWVNVMDMFDNRFSELEFLKEPYVTMSLRVDERKIPATALKQYALEAEEKIKVTENLDFLPKRRKADIKEGINLRLLKRAIPGSKVYDMIWNYSTGAVIFACTNTKLCDEFQELFLKTFDLLLLAMSPYTLGSGFLEQKGESPDLLDGLSPSNIWGEA
;
A
#
# COMPACT_ATOMS: atom_id res chain seq x y z
N MET A 1 11.77 1.29 -5.38
CA MET A 1 11.53 1.14 -6.82
C MET A 1 10.30 1.94 -7.12
N GLY A 2 10.46 3.05 -7.82
CA GLY A 2 9.42 4.00 -8.13
C GLY A 2 9.51 4.46 -9.58
N LEU A 3 8.44 5.05 -10.09
CA LEU A 3 8.39 5.62 -11.44
C LEU A 3 9.48 6.67 -11.63
N ILE A 4 9.83 7.41 -10.57
CA ILE A 4 10.88 8.42 -10.58
C ILE A 4 12.29 7.81 -10.75
N SER A 5 12.51 6.58 -10.29
CA SER A 5 13.83 5.91 -10.34
C SER A 5 14.18 5.25 -11.69
N GLY A 6 13.33 5.40 -12.72
CA GLY A 6 13.64 5.00 -14.10
C GLY A 6 13.32 3.54 -14.48
N SER A 7 12.90 2.69 -13.54
CA SER A 7 12.28 1.39 -13.85
C SER A 7 11.30 0.98 -12.76
N GLY A 8 10.20 0.33 -13.16
CA GLY A 8 9.18 -0.11 -12.21
C GLY A 8 8.03 -0.87 -12.86
N SER A 9 7.34 -1.65 -12.05
CA SER A 9 6.03 -2.22 -12.40
C SER A 9 4.94 -1.31 -11.86
N PHE A 10 3.81 -1.23 -12.55
CA PHE A 10 2.69 -0.40 -12.13
C PHE A 10 1.35 -1.04 -12.42
N THR A 11 0.35 -0.60 -11.67
CA THR A 11 -1.06 -0.88 -11.90
C THR A 11 -1.74 0.41 -12.35
N ARG A 12 -2.70 0.30 -13.27
CA ARG A 12 -3.48 1.43 -13.78
C ARG A 12 -4.86 1.43 -13.15
N TYR A 13 -5.32 2.60 -12.77
CA TYR A 13 -6.68 2.84 -12.30
C TYR A 13 -7.32 4.01 -13.04
N ARG A 14 -8.64 4.09 -12.94
CA ARG A 14 -9.42 5.26 -13.31
C ARG A 14 -10.31 5.66 -12.15
N VAL A 15 -10.34 6.95 -11.84
CA VAL A 15 -11.29 7.51 -10.88
C VAL A 15 -12.71 7.31 -11.41
N LYS A 16 -13.60 6.78 -10.57
CA LYS A 16 -15.02 6.67 -10.90
C LYS A 16 -15.68 8.04 -10.81
N GLY A 17 -16.16 8.56 -11.93
CA GLY A 17 -16.74 9.90 -12.04
C GLY A 17 -15.69 10.97 -12.34
N LYS A 18 -15.99 12.22 -12.01
CA LYS A 18 -15.07 13.36 -12.15
C LYS A 18 -14.92 14.05 -10.80
N PRO A 19 -13.71 14.53 -10.44
CA PRO A 19 -13.55 15.43 -9.31
C PRO A 19 -14.46 16.66 -9.47
N ALA A 20 -14.89 17.24 -8.35
CA ALA A 20 -15.66 18.49 -8.35
C ALA A 20 -14.86 19.63 -9.01
N GLU A 21 -15.53 20.65 -9.54
CA GLU A 21 -14.87 21.78 -10.20
C GLU A 21 -13.87 22.50 -9.29
N ASN A 22 -14.16 22.54 -7.98
CA ASN A 22 -13.29 23.12 -6.95
C ASN A 22 -12.41 22.08 -6.24
N PHE A 23 -12.08 20.96 -6.90
CA PHE A 23 -11.33 19.85 -6.30
C PHE A 23 -10.00 20.25 -5.63
N LEU A 24 -9.33 21.30 -6.15
CA LEU A 24 -8.06 21.79 -5.59
C LEU A 24 -8.24 22.51 -4.25
N GLU A 25 -9.45 23.02 -3.95
CA GLU A 25 -9.73 23.71 -2.69
C GLU A 25 -9.68 22.73 -1.51
N GLY A 26 -8.80 23.00 -0.52
CA GLY A 26 -8.62 22.18 0.67
C GLY A 26 -8.00 20.80 0.41
N LEU A 27 -7.37 20.62 -0.76
CA LEU A 27 -6.71 19.37 -1.12
C LEU A 27 -5.47 19.09 -0.26
N ASP A 28 -4.74 20.15 0.10
CA ASP A 28 -3.63 20.14 1.05
C ASP A 28 -4.06 19.62 2.43
N ASP A 29 -5.18 20.12 2.96
CA ASP A 29 -5.75 19.67 4.23
C ASP A 29 -6.13 18.19 4.20
N LYS A 30 -6.74 17.73 3.09
CA LYS A 30 -7.10 16.33 2.88
C LYS A 30 -5.88 15.43 2.85
N ILE A 31 -4.83 15.82 2.11
CA ILE A 31 -3.58 15.09 2.01
C ILE A 31 -2.88 15.04 3.37
N ALA A 32 -2.79 16.17 4.09
CA ALA A 32 -2.16 16.26 5.40
C ALA A 32 -2.80 15.32 6.45
N ARG A 33 -4.11 15.11 6.40
CA ARG A 33 -4.82 14.15 7.29
C ARG A 33 -4.42 12.69 7.06
N SER A 34 -4.02 12.36 5.84
CA SER A 34 -3.57 11.03 5.42
C SER A 34 -2.05 10.95 5.20
N ALA A 35 -1.31 11.98 5.61
CA ALA A 35 0.13 12.00 5.55
C ALA A 35 0.74 10.93 6.47
N PHE A 36 1.89 10.39 6.06
CA PHE A 36 2.59 9.35 6.79
C PHE A 36 2.93 9.79 8.22
N ARG A 37 2.79 8.87 9.18
CA ARG A 37 3.16 9.09 10.59
C ARG A 37 4.14 8.03 11.03
N ASN A 38 5.24 8.45 11.66
CA ASN A 38 6.27 7.53 12.13
C ASN A 38 5.72 6.58 13.22
N LEU A 39 6.25 5.35 13.23
CA LEU A 39 6.08 4.43 14.35
C LEU A 39 6.92 4.93 15.53
N THR A 40 6.27 5.42 16.59
CA THR A 40 6.96 5.86 17.80
C THR A 40 7.53 4.67 18.57
N GLU A 41 8.59 4.88 19.35
CA GLU A 41 9.28 3.81 20.09
C GLU A 41 8.37 3.11 21.12
N ASP A 42 7.42 3.85 21.69
CA ASP A 42 6.42 3.39 22.63
C ASP A 42 5.21 2.71 21.97
N SER A 43 5.02 2.89 20.66
CA SER A 43 3.92 2.28 19.92
C SER A 43 4.10 0.77 19.76
N THR A 44 3.02 0.02 20.00
CA THR A 44 2.92 -1.42 19.70
C THR A 44 2.53 -1.69 18.25
N GLN A 45 2.37 -0.66 17.42
CA GLN A 45 2.04 -0.83 16.00
C GLN A 45 3.23 -1.46 15.26
N GLU A 46 2.93 -2.48 14.46
CA GLU A 46 3.92 -3.16 13.62
C GLU A 46 4.09 -2.48 12.28
N ARG A 47 3.10 -1.70 11.84
CA ARG A 47 3.03 -1.11 10.50
C ARG A 47 2.44 0.29 10.56
N SER A 48 2.98 1.19 9.75
CA SER A 48 2.40 2.50 9.45
C SER A 48 2.45 2.76 7.95
N ALA A 49 1.42 3.41 7.41
CA ALA A 49 1.33 3.75 6.00
C ALA A 49 0.68 5.13 5.80
N GLY A 50 1.13 5.88 4.81
CA GLY A 50 0.55 7.17 4.45
C GLY A 50 1.30 7.91 3.36
N TRP A 51 0.80 9.10 3.02
CA TRP A 51 1.36 9.91 1.95
C TRP A 51 2.67 10.59 2.35
N VAL A 52 3.62 10.57 1.43
CA VAL A 52 4.85 11.36 1.47
C VAL A 52 5.09 12.02 0.11
N ASN A 53 6.01 12.97 0.07
CA ASN A 53 6.47 13.61 -1.14
C ASN A 53 7.05 12.55 -2.09
N VAL A 54 6.76 12.70 -3.38
CA VAL A 54 7.21 11.75 -4.41
C VAL A 54 8.74 11.79 -4.61
N MET A 55 9.39 12.91 -4.27
CA MET A 55 10.84 13.10 -4.40
C MET A 55 11.59 12.81 -3.10
N ASP A 56 10.93 12.94 -1.95
CA ASP A 56 11.54 12.74 -0.64
C ASP A 56 10.59 12.03 0.33
N MET A 57 10.91 10.78 0.66
CA MET A 57 10.09 9.98 1.58
C MET A 57 10.09 10.46 3.03
N PHE A 58 10.97 11.40 3.39
CA PHE A 58 11.02 12.02 4.71
C PHE A 58 10.15 13.29 4.79
N ASP A 59 9.75 13.85 3.66
CA ASP A 59 8.81 14.95 3.63
C ASP A 59 7.37 14.43 3.54
N ASN A 60 6.61 14.68 4.59
CA ASN A 60 5.19 14.36 4.71
C ASN A 60 4.33 15.61 4.94
N ARG A 61 4.92 16.80 4.83
CA ARG A 61 4.24 18.08 5.09
C ARG A 61 3.63 18.66 3.83
N PHE A 62 4.20 18.33 2.68
CA PHE A 62 3.75 18.81 1.37
C PHE A 62 3.65 20.34 1.33
N SER A 63 4.74 21.02 1.71
CA SER A 63 4.83 22.48 1.63
C SER A 63 4.48 22.98 0.23
N GLU A 64 3.89 24.17 0.14
CA GLU A 64 3.75 24.92 -1.12
C GLU A 64 3.07 24.15 -2.27
N LEU A 65 2.16 23.21 -1.95
CA LEU A 65 1.49 22.35 -2.92
C LEU A 65 2.47 21.53 -3.77
N GLU A 66 3.61 21.12 -3.22
CA GLU A 66 4.63 20.32 -3.92
C GLU A 66 4.07 19.03 -4.53
N PHE A 67 2.93 18.51 -4.07
CA PHE A 67 2.26 17.36 -4.69
C PHE A 67 1.69 17.68 -6.08
N LEU A 68 1.39 18.95 -6.39
CA LEU A 68 0.71 19.40 -7.60
C LEU A 68 1.72 19.74 -8.70
N LYS A 69 1.57 19.09 -9.85
CA LYS A 69 2.25 19.38 -11.12
C LYS A 69 1.19 19.39 -12.20
N GLU A 70 0.43 20.47 -12.30
CA GLU A 70 -0.81 20.51 -13.09
C GLU A 70 -0.65 19.92 -14.51
N PRO A 71 -1.59 19.07 -14.99
CA PRO A 71 -2.82 18.61 -14.33
C PRO A 71 -2.64 17.33 -13.49
N TYR A 72 -1.48 17.12 -12.87
CA TYR A 72 -1.14 15.92 -12.11
C TYR A 72 -1.01 16.19 -10.61
N VAL A 73 -1.50 15.25 -9.80
CA VAL A 73 -1.14 15.09 -8.40
C VAL A 73 -0.14 13.92 -8.33
N THR A 74 1.01 14.16 -7.70
CA THR A 74 2.11 13.19 -7.57
C THR A 74 2.55 13.11 -6.12
N MET A 75 2.50 11.90 -5.57
CA MET A 75 2.87 11.59 -4.19
C MET A 75 3.32 10.14 -4.14
N SER A 76 3.86 9.70 -3.01
CA SER A 76 4.14 8.28 -2.81
C SER A 76 3.46 7.77 -1.54
N LEU A 77 3.04 6.51 -1.60
CA LEU A 77 2.65 5.76 -0.42
C LEU A 77 3.92 5.21 0.24
N ARG A 78 4.27 5.74 1.41
CA ARG A 78 5.29 5.16 2.27
C ARG A 78 4.67 4.16 3.21
N VAL A 79 5.30 3.01 3.34
CA VAL A 79 4.94 1.95 4.28
C VAL A 79 6.17 1.60 5.12
N ASP A 80 6.04 1.76 6.42
CA ASP A 80 7.04 1.34 7.40
C ASP A 80 6.54 0.09 8.13
N GLU A 81 7.37 -0.95 8.23
CA GLU A 81 7.01 -2.22 8.87
C GLU A 81 8.14 -2.72 9.78
N ARG A 82 7.82 -3.01 11.03
CA ARG A 82 8.68 -3.71 11.99
C ARG A 82 8.53 -5.20 11.79
N LYS A 83 9.58 -5.84 11.28
CA LYS A 83 9.56 -7.28 11.03
C LYS A 83 10.53 -8.00 11.95
N ILE A 84 10.02 -8.93 12.75
CA ILE A 84 10.84 -9.86 13.51
C ILE A 84 11.11 -11.09 12.64
N PRO A 85 12.38 -11.47 12.41
CA PRO A 85 12.68 -12.73 11.75
C PRO A 85 12.08 -13.92 12.52
N ALA A 86 11.34 -14.79 11.82
CA ALA A 86 10.68 -15.93 12.46
C ALA A 86 11.66 -16.87 13.19
N THR A 87 12.88 -17.00 12.66
CA THR A 87 13.97 -17.76 13.28
C THR A 87 14.41 -17.15 14.61
N ALA A 88 14.59 -15.83 14.66
CA ALA A 88 14.92 -15.10 15.88
C ALA A 88 13.80 -15.26 16.92
N LEU A 89 12.53 -15.05 16.54
CA LEU A 89 11.41 -15.22 17.45
C LEU A 89 11.37 -16.63 18.07
N LYS A 90 11.59 -17.66 17.24
CA LYS A 90 11.64 -19.06 17.69
C LYS A 90 12.80 -19.30 18.67
N GLN A 91 13.99 -18.80 18.36
CA GLN A 91 15.17 -18.97 19.20
C GLN A 91 14.97 -18.32 20.59
N TYR A 92 14.58 -17.04 20.62
CA TYR A 92 14.38 -16.31 21.88
C TYR A 92 13.22 -16.88 22.71
N ALA A 93 12.17 -17.42 22.07
CA ALA A 93 11.10 -18.10 22.77
C ALA A 93 11.60 -19.40 23.43
N LEU A 94 12.38 -20.21 22.71
CA LEU A 94 12.96 -21.44 23.26
C LEU A 94 13.90 -21.16 24.43
N GLU A 95 14.76 -20.16 24.31
CA GLU A 95 15.65 -19.74 25.40
C GLU A 95 14.87 -19.28 26.65
N ALA A 96 13.74 -18.60 26.47
CA ALA A 96 12.88 -18.17 27.57
C ALA A 96 12.13 -19.35 28.21
N GLU A 97 11.62 -20.28 27.40
CA GLU A 97 10.99 -21.52 27.88
C GLU A 97 11.97 -22.34 28.75
N GLU A 98 13.20 -22.56 28.29
CA GLU A 98 14.21 -23.31 29.04
C GLU A 98 14.60 -22.61 30.35
N LYS A 99 14.74 -21.28 30.35
CA LYS A 99 14.99 -20.52 31.59
C LYS A 99 13.88 -20.67 32.62
N ILE A 100 12.61 -20.64 32.18
CA ILE A 100 11.45 -20.82 33.07
C ILE A 100 11.41 -22.23 33.64
N LYS A 101 11.65 -23.26 32.81
CA LYS A 101 11.73 -24.66 33.29
C LYS A 101 12.77 -24.83 34.38
N VAL A 102 13.98 -24.29 34.18
CA VAL A 102 15.06 -24.37 35.18
C VAL A 102 14.71 -23.59 36.44
N THR A 103 14.15 -22.39 36.32
CA THR A 103 13.84 -21.52 37.46
C THR A 103 12.70 -22.07 38.32
N GLU A 104 11.70 -22.70 37.70
CA GLU A 104 10.52 -23.25 38.38
C GLU A 104 10.62 -24.75 38.65
N ASN A 105 11.75 -25.37 38.31
CA ASN A 105 12.00 -26.80 38.42
C ASN A 105 10.89 -27.66 37.75
N LEU A 106 10.55 -27.30 36.50
CA LEU A 106 9.52 -27.96 35.70
C LEU A 106 10.15 -28.73 34.53
N ASP A 107 9.78 -29.99 34.36
CA ASP A 107 10.19 -30.78 33.18
C ASP A 107 9.45 -30.36 31.90
N PHE A 108 8.23 -29.85 32.04
CA PHE A 108 7.35 -29.54 30.92
C PHE A 108 6.56 -28.23 31.11
N LEU A 109 6.35 -27.51 30.00
CA LEU A 109 5.50 -26.32 29.94
C LEU A 109 4.24 -26.60 29.11
N PRO A 110 3.03 -26.37 29.66
CA PRO A 110 1.78 -26.47 28.92
C PRO A 110 1.77 -25.59 27.66
N LYS A 111 1.05 -26.05 26.61
CA LYS A 111 0.97 -25.34 25.32
C LYS A 111 0.52 -23.88 25.46
N ARG A 112 -0.46 -23.61 26.33
CA ARG A 112 -0.94 -22.24 26.61
C ARG A 112 0.19 -21.35 27.12
N ARG A 113 0.95 -21.85 28.11
CA ARG A 113 2.06 -21.12 28.72
C ARG A 113 3.18 -20.81 27.73
N LYS A 114 3.48 -21.74 26.82
CA LYS A 114 4.44 -21.51 25.71
C LYS A 114 3.96 -20.42 24.76
N ALA A 115 2.65 -20.37 24.47
CA ALA A 115 2.08 -19.31 23.64
C ALA A 115 2.24 -17.93 24.32
N ASP A 116 1.91 -17.85 25.61
CA ASP A 116 2.04 -16.61 26.40
C ASP A 116 3.52 -16.14 26.44
N ILE A 117 4.47 -17.06 26.62
CA ILE A 117 5.91 -16.77 26.57
C ILE A 117 6.29 -16.22 25.19
N LYS A 118 5.88 -16.89 24.12
CA LYS A 118 6.19 -16.48 22.75
C LYS A 118 5.61 -15.10 22.43
N GLU A 119 4.41 -14.79 22.89
CA GLU A 119 3.79 -13.47 22.73
C GLU A 119 4.57 -12.38 23.47
N GLY A 120 4.95 -12.63 24.74
CA GLY A 120 5.79 -11.70 25.51
C GLY A 120 7.14 -11.45 24.85
N ILE A 121 7.76 -12.50 24.29
CA ILE A 121 9.00 -12.37 23.50
C ILE A 121 8.76 -11.59 22.21
N ASN A 122 7.65 -11.84 21.51
CA ASN A 122 7.29 -11.11 20.30
C ASN A 122 7.20 -9.60 20.58
N LEU A 123 6.42 -9.19 21.59
CA LEU A 123 6.29 -7.79 21.99
C LEU A 123 7.64 -7.16 22.36
N ARG A 124 8.49 -7.90 23.09
CA ARG A 124 9.83 -7.43 23.48
C ARG A 124 10.75 -7.25 22.27
N LEU A 125 10.72 -8.18 21.33
CA LEU A 125 11.54 -8.10 20.11
C LEU A 125 11.01 -7.02 19.16
N LEU A 126 9.69 -6.82 19.09
CA LEU A 126 9.06 -5.82 18.24
C LEU A 126 9.48 -4.41 18.62
N LYS A 127 9.54 -4.10 19.92
CA LYS A 127 10.02 -2.81 20.44
C LYS A 127 11.48 -2.51 20.06
N ARG A 128 12.27 -3.54 19.74
CA ARG A 128 13.68 -3.42 19.32
C ARG A 128 13.84 -3.47 17.80
N ALA A 129 12.78 -3.78 17.06
CA ALA A 129 12.83 -3.91 15.62
C ALA A 129 12.83 -2.52 14.98
N ILE A 130 13.89 -2.22 14.24
CA ILE A 130 13.97 -1.02 13.42
C ILE A 130 13.02 -1.22 12.23
N PRO A 131 12.07 -0.31 11.97
CA PRO A 131 11.14 -0.45 10.87
C PRO A 131 11.87 -0.32 9.52
N GLY A 132 11.54 -1.20 8.58
CA GLY A 132 11.96 -1.06 7.19
C GLY A 132 10.96 -0.22 6.42
N SER A 133 11.45 0.77 5.65
CA SER A 133 10.61 1.64 4.81
C SER A 133 10.56 1.17 3.37
N LYS A 134 9.38 1.21 2.76
CA LYS A 134 9.16 1.03 1.32
C LYS A 134 8.27 2.15 0.79
N VAL A 135 8.52 2.56 -0.44
CA VAL A 135 7.85 3.70 -1.07
C VAL A 135 7.32 3.27 -2.44
N TYR A 136 6.09 3.66 -2.73
CA TYR A 136 5.38 3.34 -3.97
C TYR A 136 4.77 4.61 -4.56
N ASP A 137 5.24 5.00 -5.73
CA ASP A 137 4.82 6.26 -6.35
C ASP A 137 3.40 6.17 -6.91
N MET A 138 2.68 7.29 -6.81
CA MET A 138 1.39 7.53 -7.44
C MET A 138 1.49 8.76 -8.35
N ILE A 139 0.97 8.62 -9.56
CA ILE A 139 0.72 9.73 -10.48
C ILE A 139 -0.76 9.72 -10.83
N TRP A 140 -1.46 10.80 -10.50
CA TRP A 140 -2.87 10.97 -10.81
C TRP A 140 -3.08 12.20 -11.69
N ASN A 141 -3.56 11.99 -12.92
CA ASN A 141 -4.06 13.06 -13.76
C ASN A 141 -5.53 13.33 -13.41
N TYR A 142 -5.81 14.42 -12.70
CA TYR A 142 -7.16 14.69 -12.19
C TYR A 142 -8.13 15.21 -13.27
N SER A 143 -7.63 15.71 -14.40
CA SER A 143 -8.49 16.14 -15.52
C SER A 143 -9.05 14.96 -16.33
N THR A 144 -8.27 13.88 -16.48
CA THR A 144 -8.68 12.65 -17.19
C THR A 144 -9.16 11.54 -16.26
N GLY A 145 -8.90 11.66 -14.96
CA GLY A 145 -9.15 10.63 -13.96
C GLY A 145 -8.19 9.44 -14.00
N ALA A 146 -7.13 9.50 -14.81
CA ALA A 146 -6.17 8.40 -14.94
C ALA A 146 -5.20 8.38 -13.75
N VAL A 147 -5.03 7.21 -13.13
CA VAL A 147 -4.13 7.01 -11.99
C VAL A 147 -3.16 5.87 -12.30
N ILE A 148 -1.88 6.08 -12.01
CA ILE A 148 -0.83 5.07 -12.06
C ILE A 148 -0.30 4.90 -10.65
N PHE A 149 -0.21 3.64 -10.19
CA PHE A 149 0.40 3.29 -8.92
C PHE A 149 1.55 2.31 -9.16
N ALA A 150 2.74 2.62 -8.65
CA ALA A 150 4.00 1.90 -8.89
C ALA A 150 4.11 0.59 -8.08
N CYS A 151 3.06 -0.25 -8.14
CA CYS A 151 3.01 -1.56 -7.50
C CYS A 151 2.10 -2.51 -8.29
N THR A 152 2.33 -3.80 -8.16
CA THR A 152 1.48 -4.88 -8.70
C THR A 152 1.07 -5.90 -7.64
N ASN A 153 1.49 -5.71 -6.39
CA ASN A 153 1.10 -6.59 -5.28
C ASN A 153 -0.35 -6.27 -4.87
N THR A 154 -1.23 -7.26 -4.98
CA THR A 154 -2.68 -7.10 -4.71
C THR A 154 -2.97 -6.46 -3.35
N LYS A 155 -2.31 -6.92 -2.27
CA LYS A 155 -2.57 -6.37 -0.92
C LYS A 155 -2.19 -4.89 -0.82
N LEU A 156 -1.06 -4.50 -1.40
CA LEU A 156 -0.64 -3.09 -1.44
C LEU A 156 -1.53 -2.24 -2.35
N CYS A 157 -2.03 -2.83 -3.44
CA CYS A 157 -2.99 -2.19 -4.33
C CYS A 157 -4.34 -1.95 -3.62
N ASP A 158 -4.79 -2.87 -2.76
CA ASP A 158 -6.00 -2.69 -1.95
C ASP A 158 -5.79 -1.60 -0.88
N GLU A 159 -4.67 -1.66 -0.15
CA GLU A 159 -4.29 -0.63 0.85
C GLU A 159 -4.18 0.77 0.21
N PHE A 160 -3.63 0.86 -1.02
CA PHE A 160 -3.58 2.10 -1.79
C PHE A 160 -4.98 2.62 -2.15
N GLN A 161 -5.88 1.76 -2.62
CA GLN A 161 -7.25 2.15 -2.96
C GLN A 161 -8.02 2.65 -1.74
N GLU A 162 -7.87 2.00 -0.58
CA GLU A 162 -8.45 2.44 0.68
C GLU A 162 -7.91 3.81 1.12
N LEU A 163 -6.59 4.01 1.04
CA LEU A 163 -5.98 5.30 1.36
C LEU A 163 -6.41 6.41 0.39
N PHE A 164 -6.48 6.09 -0.90
CA PHE A 164 -6.94 7.02 -1.93
C PHE A 164 -8.39 7.45 -1.67
N LEU A 165 -9.29 6.49 -1.41
CA LEU A 165 -10.67 6.75 -1.05
C LEU A 165 -10.76 7.61 0.21
N LYS A 166 -10.04 7.25 1.26
CA LYS A 166 -10.03 8.02 2.53
C LYS A 166 -9.54 9.46 2.34
N THR A 167 -8.60 9.68 1.43
CA THR A 167 -7.98 11.00 1.22
C THR A 167 -8.83 11.88 0.31
N PHE A 168 -9.32 11.33 -0.79
CA PHE A 168 -9.95 12.11 -1.86
C PHE A 168 -11.47 11.94 -1.94
N ASP A 169 -12.04 10.98 -1.20
CA ASP A 169 -13.45 10.57 -1.27
C ASP A 169 -13.86 10.14 -2.69
N LEU A 170 -12.94 9.46 -3.37
CA LEU A 170 -13.08 9.03 -4.76
C LEU A 170 -12.72 7.55 -4.89
N LEU A 171 -13.55 6.80 -5.60
CA LEU A 171 -13.31 5.39 -5.87
C LEU A 171 -12.40 5.19 -7.07
N LEU A 172 -11.53 4.19 -7.00
CA LEU A 172 -10.68 3.75 -8.09
C LEU A 172 -11.25 2.49 -8.74
N LEU A 173 -11.22 2.44 -10.07
CA LEU A 173 -11.54 1.28 -10.88
C LEU A 173 -10.25 0.76 -11.50
N ALA A 174 -9.90 -0.49 -11.21
CA ALA A 174 -8.73 -1.13 -11.80
C ALA A 174 -8.90 -1.27 -13.32
N MET A 175 -7.88 -0.89 -14.08
CA MET A 175 -7.91 -0.93 -15.54
C MET A 175 -7.30 -2.24 -16.05
N SER A 176 -8.15 -3.10 -16.60
CA SER A 176 -7.79 -4.27 -17.40
C SER A 176 -7.99 -4.01 -18.90
N PRO A 177 -7.43 -4.83 -19.80
CA PRO A 177 -7.70 -4.75 -21.24
C PRO A 177 -9.21 -4.72 -21.56
N TYR A 178 -10.01 -5.52 -20.86
CA TYR A 178 -11.46 -5.53 -21.00
C TYR A 178 -12.06 -4.16 -20.66
N THR A 179 -11.79 -3.62 -19.46
CA THR A 179 -12.34 -2.31 -19.05
C THR A 179 -11.90 -1.15 -19.95
N LEU A 180 -10.69 -1.24 -20.53
CA LEU A 180 -10.20 -0.26 -21.51
C LEU A 180 -11.00 -0.36 -22.81
N GLY A 181 -11.22 -1.58 -23.29
CA GLY A 181 -12.07 -1.84 -24.45
C GLY A 181 -13.51 -1.38 -24.22
N SER A 182 -14.11 -1.69 -23.07
CA SER A 182 -15.49 -1.33 -22.77
C SER A 182 -15.67 0.18 -22.80
N GLY A 183 -14.78 0.92 -22.13
CA GLY A 183 -14.82 2.38 -22.15
C GLY A 183 -14.58 3.00 -23.53
N PHE A 184 -13.81 2.33 -24.40
CA PHE A 184 -13.62 2.77 -25.78
C PHE A 184 -14.89 2.60 -26.63
N LEU A 185 -15.60 1.47 -26.46
CA LEU A 185 -16.87 1.22 -27.16
C LEU A 185 -17.97 2.16 -26.68
N GLU A 186 -18.09 2.38 -25.37
CA GLU A 186 -19.03 3.35 -24.81
C GLU A 186 -18.82 4.75 -25.37
N GLN A 187 -17.56 5.19 -25.50
CA GLN A 187 -17.23 6.49 -26.09
C GLN A 187 -17.67 6.61 -27.56
N LYS A 188 -17.72 5.49 -28.29
CA LYS A 188 -18.23 5.42 -29.66
C LYS A 188 -19.74 5.27 -29.76
N GLY A 189 -20.44 5.08 -28.64
CA GLY A 189 -21.87 4.76 -28.61
C GLY A 189 -22.18 3.31 -28.98
N GLU A 190 -21.19 2.42 -28.89
CA GLU A 190 -21.34 0.98 -29.14
C GLU A 190 -21.53 0.20 -27.81
N SER A 191 -22.16 -0.98 -27.86
CA SER A 191 -22.36 -1.80 -26.65
C SER A 191 -21.06 -2.46 -26.18
N PRO A 192 -20.73 -2.43 -24.87
CA PRO A 192 -19.63 -3.21 -24.29
C PRO A 192 -19.68 -4.71 -24.58
N ASP A 193 -20.88 -5.26 -24.83
CA ASP A 193 -21.12 -6.69 -25.08
C ASP A 193 -20.37 -7.21 -26.32
N LEU A 194 -19.94 -6.30 -27.23
CA LEU A 194 -19.07 -6.65 -28.36
C LEU A 194 -17.75 -7.28 -27.92
N LEU A 195 -17.33 -7.09 -26.66
CA LEU A 195 -16.12 -7.69 -26.09
C LEU A 195 -16.35 -9.11 -25.55
N ASP A 196 -17.58 -9.47 -25.18
CA ASP A 196 -17.87 -10.73 -24.50
C ASP A 196 -17.63 -11.95 -25.39
N GLY A 197 -17.71 -11.74 -26.72
CA GLY A 197 -17.41 -12.76 -27.73
C GLY A 197 -15.94 -12.83 -28.15
N LEU A 198 -15.06 -11.99 -27.61
CA LEU A 198 -13.65 -11.97 -28.01
C LEU A 198 -12.89 -13.13 -27.39
N SER A 199 -12.27 -13.94 -28.23
CA SER A 199 -11.28 -14.93 -27.82
C SER A 199 -9.87 -14.33 -27.89
N PRO A 200 -8.92 -14.83 -27.08
CA PRO A 200 -7.51 -14.51 -27.26
C PRO A 200 -7.10 -14.81 -28.70
N SER A 201 -6.41 -13.86 -29.33
CA SER A 201 -5.77 -14.15 -30.62
C SER A 201 -4.78 -15.29 -30.38
N ASN A 202 -5.04 -16.47 -30.94
CA ASN A 202 -4.14 -17.60 -30.87
C ASN A 202 -2.88 -17.28 -31.69
N ILE A 203 -1.91 -16.64 -31.04
CA ILE A 203 -0.58 -16.39 -31.61
C ILE A 203 0.21 -17.69 -31.86
N TRP A 204 -0.31 -18.84 -31.39
CA TRP A 204 0.36 -20.15 -31.41
C TRP A 204 -0.52 -21.30 -31.95
N GLY A 205 -1.65 -21.03 -32.61
CA GLY A 205 -2.56 -22.07 -33.12
C GLY A 205 -2.80 -21.98 -34.63
N GLU A 206 -2.59 -23.10 -35.32
CA GLU A 206 -2.84 -23.30 -36.75
C GLU A 206 -4.31 -23.08 -37.14
N ALA A 207 -4.51 -22.60 -38.36
CA ALA A 207 -5.77 -22.18 -38.98
C ALA A 207 -6.83 -23.30 -39.07
#